data_AF-A0A395J3C1-F1
#
_entry.id   AF-A0A395J3C1-F1
#
_cell.length_a   1.000
_cell.length_b   1.000
_cell.length_c   1.000
_cell.angle_alpha   90.00
_cell.angle_beta   90.00
_cell.angle_gamma   90.00
#
_symmetry.space_group_name_H-M   'P 1'
#
loop_
_entity.id
_entity.type
_entity.pdbx_description
1 polymer ?
#
loop_
_entity_poly.entity_id
_entity_poly.type
_entity_poly.pdbx_seq_one_letter_code
_entity_poly.pdbx_strand_id
1 'polypeptide(L)'
;MRANAPNTSQWAFLECHTLIDRYKVGIIWSPGHMGIEGNEMADELADAGAKEGRMDNDRSAEPTISGIGTTARALANVTTSDWWRRRYTGLSASYRKWELGYAIAEPPELRLPRTSLLHGS
;
A
#
# COMPACT_ATOMS: atom_id res chain seq x y z
N MET A 1 26.16 -8.05 -5.88
CA MET A 1 24.75 -7.67 -6.08
C MET A 1 24.40 -6.66 -4.99
N ARG A 2 24.16 -5.37 -5.32
CA ARG A 2 23.65 -4.40 -4.35
C ARG A 2 22.14 -4.57 -4.30
N ALA A 3 21.60 -5.02 -3.17
CA ALA A 3 20.16 -5.03 -2.97
C ALA A 3 19.67 -3.57 -2.88
N ASN A 4 18.56 -3.25 -3.54
CA ASN A 4 17.90 -1.95 -3.39
C ASN A 4 16.78 -2.10 -2.37
N ALA A 5 16.80 -1.28 -1.32
CA ALA A 5 15.69 -1.23 -0.39
C ALA A 5 14.44 -0.63 -1.07
N PRO A 6 13.22 -1.03 -0.66
CA PRO A 6 11.99 -0.37 -1.07
C PRO A 6 12.06 1.15 -0.83
N ASN A 7 11.45 1.96 -1.68
CA ASN A 7 11.51 3.43 -1.58
C ASN A 7 11.14 3.97 -0.19
N THR A 8 10.25 3.29 0.54
CA THR A 8 9.80 3.68 1.89
C THR A 8 10.86 3.47 2.98
N SER A 9 11.86 2.63 2.75
CA SER A 9 12.99 2.37 3.67
C SER A 9 14.36 2.62 3.04
N GLN A 10 14.38 3.18 1.83
CA GLN A 10 15.61 3.53 1.11
C GLN A 10 16.44 4.57 1.85
N TRP A 11 15.78 5.51 2.55
CA TRP A 11 16.47 6.52 3.37
C TRP A 11 17.29 5.85 4.48
N ALA A 12 16.70 4.89 5.22
CA ALA A 12 17.35 4.18 6.30
C ALA A 12 18.52 3.33 5.78
N PHE A 13 18.34 2.69 4.62
CA PHE A 13 19.39 1.94 3.95
C PHE A 13 20.60 2.82 3.59
N LEU A 14 20.36 3.98 2.96
CA LEU A 14 21.43 4.91 2.57
C LEU A 14 22.15 5.51 3.78
N GLU A 15 21.40 5.85 4.82
CA GLU A 15 21.95 6.38 6.08
C GLU A 15 22.84 5.35 6.77
N CYS A 16 22.37 4.10 6.93
CA CYS A 16 23.17 3.00 7.47
C CYS A 16 24.46 2.79 6.68
N HIS A 17 24.39 2.74 5.35
CA HIS A 17 25.58 2.58 4.51
C HIS A 17 26.58 3.74 4.66
N THR A 18 26.08 4.98 4.75
CA THR A 18 26.92 6.16 4.97
C THR A 18 27.66 6.05 6.31
N LEU A 19 26.98 5.60 7.37
CA LEU A 19 27.58 5.42 8.69
C LEU A 19 28.61 4.28 8.70
N ILE A 20 28.29 3.13 8.10
CA ILE A 20 29.22 2.00 7.97
C ILE A 20 30.52 2.44 7.27
N ASP A 21 30.40 3.17 6.16
CA ASP A 21 31.55 3.64 5.39
C ASP A 21 32.36 4.70 6.15
N ARG A 22 31.69 5.56 6.93
CA ARG A 22 32.31 6.62 7.73
C ARG A 22 33.12 6.07 8.90
N TYR A 23 32.54 5.11 9.63
CA TYR A 23 33.13 4.56 10.85
C TYR A 23 33.90 3.25 10.64
N LYS A 24 33.98 2.77 9.39
CA LYS A 24 34.69 1.53 9.02
C LYS A 24 34.20 0.33 9.84
N VAL A 25 32.88 0.23 9.98
CA VAL A 25 32.24 -0.82 10.77
C VAL A 25 32.37 -2.17 10.04
N GLY A 26 32.92 -3.17 10.72
CA GLY A 26 32.91 -4.56 10.25
C GLY A 26 31.57 -5.23 10.59
N ILE A 27 31.04 -6.03 9.66
CA ILE A 27 29.78 -6.78 9.86
C ILE A 27 30.11 -8.24 10.09
N ILE A 28 29.59 -8.81 11.18
CA ILE A 28 29.70 -10.22 11.52
C ILE A 28 28.28 -10.76 11.74
N TRP A 29 28.05 -11.99 11.29
CA TRP A 29 26.78 -12.69 11.49
C TRP A 29 26.94 -13.75 12.56
N SER A 30 26.02 -13.78 13.53
CA SER A 30 25.90 -14.86 14.50
C SER A 30 24.52 -15.52 14.37
N PRO A 31 24.39 -16.83 14.66
CA PRO A 31 23.09 -17.44 14.87
C PRO A 31 22.33 -16.73 16.01
N GLY A 32 20.99 -16.74 15.94
CA GLY A 32 20.15 -16.12 16.97
C GLY A 32 20.19 -16.90 18.29
N HIS A 33 19.98 -16.20 19.41
CA HIS A 33 19.84 -16.76 20.76
C HIS A 33 21.01 -17.67 21.20
N MET A 34 22.24 -17.20 21.01
CA MET A 34 23.46 -17.97 21.32
C MET A 34 24.10 -17.63 22.67
N GLY A 35 23.42 -16.92 23.58
CA GLY A 35 24.05 -16.53 24.85
C GLY A 35 25.07 -15.40 24.72
N ILE A 36 25.09 -14.69 23.57
CA ILE A 36 26.00 -13.55 23.39
C ILE A 36 25.37 -12.37 24.12
N GLU A 37 25.86 -12.08 25.31
CA GLU A 37 25.32 -11.07 26.24
C GLU A 37 24.95 -9.75 25.55
N GLY A 38 25.86 -9.19 24.73
CA GLY A 38 25.59 -7.94 24.01
C GLY A 38 24.47 -8.03 22.96
N ASN A 39 24.31 -9.18 22.31
CA ASN A 39 23.24 -9.40 21.33
C ASN A 39 21.90 -9.64 22.04
N GLU A 40 21.90 -10.37 23.15
CA GLU A 40 20.70 -10.65 23.93
C GLU A 40 20.16 -9.37 24.56
N MET A 41 21.04 -8.54 25.14
CA MET A 41 20.65 -7.23 25.65
C MET A 41 20.12 -6.32 24.54
N ALA A 42 20.72 -6.36 23.34
CA ALA A 42 20.21 -5.59 22.20
C ALA A 42 18.82 -6.07 21.74
N ASP A 43 18.56 -7.38 21.76
CA ASP A 43 17.27 -7.99 21.43
C ASP A 43 16.20 -7.60 22.45
N GLU A 44 16.50 -7.70 23.75
CA GLU A 44 15.61 -7.25 24.84
C GLU A 44 15.24 -5.76 24.72
N LEU A 45 16.23 -4.92 24.39
CA LEU A 45 16.00 -3.49 24.19
C LEU A 45 15.13 -3.22 22.96
N ALA A 46 15.32 -3.95 21.86
CA ALA A 46 14.50 -3.83 20.66
C ALA A 46 13.04 -4.23 20.94
N ASP A 47 12.84 -5.33 21.67
CA ASP A 47 11.52 -5.81 22.11
C ASP A 47 10.81 -4.81 23.03
N ALA A 48 11.54 -4.19 23.95
CA ALA A 48 11.00 -3.14 24.82
C ALA A 48 10.56 -1.92 24.01
N GLY A 49 11.42 -1.44 23.09
CA GLY A 49 11.10 -0.31 22.22
C GLY A 49 9.92 -0.59 21.28
N ALA A 50 9.77 -1.81 20.78
CA ALA A 50 8.63 -2.20 19.97
C ALA A 50 7.30 -2.14 20.75
N LYS A 51 7.34 -2.40 22.07
CA LYS A 51 6.17 -2.37 22.96
C LYS A 51 5.80 -0.96 23.42
N GLU A 52 6.73 -0.02 23.43
CA GLU A 52 6.51 1.37 23.87
C GLU A 52 5.63 2.19 22.90
N GLY A 53 5.40 1.67 21.69
CA GLY A 53 4.56 2.31 20.68
C GLY A 53 5.34 3.32 19.83
N ARG A 54 4.78 3.70 18.67
CA ARG A 54 5.45 4.61 17.73
C ARG A 54 5.59 6.00 18.33
N MET A 55 6.81 6.54 18.29
CA MET A 55 7.02 7.98 18.44
C MET A 55 6.48 8.72 17.22
N ASP A 56 5.69 9.76 17.48
CA ASP A 56 5.01 10.63 16.52
C ASP A 56 5.96 11.37 15.54
N ASN A 57 7.24 11.49 15.89
CA ASN A 57 8.28 12.11 15.06
C ASN A 57 9.13 11.13 14.22
N ASP A 58 8.78 9.85 14.16
CA ASP A 58 9.51 8.89 13.33
C ASP A 58 9.29 9.20 11.83
N ARG A 59 10.36 9.30 11.03
CA ARG A 59 10.27 9.43 9.57
C ARG A 59 9.53 8.25 8.92
N SER A 60 9.41 7.14 9.63
CA SER A 60 8.57 6.00 9.27
C SER A 60 7.07 6.24 9.49
N ALA A 61 6.67 7.38 10.06
CA ALA A 61 5.28 7.83 10.22
C ALA A 61 4.63 8.23 8.90
N GLU A 62 5.42 8.49 7.85
CA GLU A 62 4.89 8.71 6.52
C GLU A 62 4.20 7.44 5.99
N PRO A 63 2.98 7.55 5.44
CA PRO A 63 2.28 6.40 4.90
C PRO A 63 3.12 5.78 3.77
N THR A 64 3.26 4.46 3.80
CA THR A 64 3.97 3.74 2.73
C THR A 64 3.33 4.02 1.38
N ILE A 65 4.08 3.90 0.27
CA ILE A 65 3.52 4.05 -1.09
C ILE A 65 2.26 3.17 -1.29
N SER A 66 2.27 1.96 -0.72
CA SER A 66 1.11 1.07 -0.70
C SER A 66 -0.06 1.65 0.12
N GLY A 67 0.23 2.24 1.28
CA GLY A 67 -0.75 2.97 2.10
C GLY A 67 -1.37 4.14 1.35
N ILE A 68 -0.55 5.01 0.74
CA ILE A 68 -1.01 6.13 -0.09
C ILE A 68 -1.89 5.63 -1.24
N GLY A 69 -1.46 4.60 -1.97
CA GLY A 69 -2.22 4.01 -3.07
C GLY A 69 -3.52 3.35 -2.64
N THR A 70 -3.59 2.81 -1.42
CA THR A 70 -4.82 2.25 -0.84
C THR A 70 -5.80 3.35 -0.49
N THR A 71 -5.35 4.40 0.18
CA THR A 71 -6.18 5.57 0.50
C THR A 71 -6.70 6.27 -0.76
N ALA A 72 -5.85 6.45 -1.77
CA ALA A 72 -6.25 7.04 -3.05
C ALA A 72 -7.34 6.21 -3.75
N ARG A 73 -7.19 4.87 -3.80
CA ARG A 73 -8.21 3.96 -4.37
C ARG A 73 -9.51 3.99 -3.58
N ALA A 74 -9.44 4.00 -2.25
CA ALA A 74 -10.63 4.11 -1.41
C ALA A 74 -11.40 5.42 -1.66
N LEU A 75 -10.67 6.55 -1.73
CA LEU A 75 -11.26 7.85 -2.01
C LEU A 75 -11.89 7.90 -3.42
N ALA A 76 -11.21 7.35 -4.42
CA ALA A 76 -11.74 7.26 -5.78
C ALA A 76 -13.05 6.42 -5.79
N ASN A 77 -13.05 5.25 -5.16
CA ASN A 77 -14.22 4.37 -5.10
C ASN A 77 -15.44 5.06 -4.45
N VAL A 78 -15.24 5.77 -3.34
CA VAL A 78 -16.31 6.52 -2.67
C VAL A 78 -16.82 7.66 -3.56
N THR A 79 -15.91 8.48 -4.08
CA THR A 79 -16.24 9.64 -4.91
C THR A 79 -17.04 9.23 -6.15
N THR A 80 -16.63 8.15 -6.81
CA THR A 80 -17.31 7.67 -8.01
C THR A 80 -18.65 7.02 -7.69
N SER A 81 -18.76 6.30 -6.57
CA SER A 81 -20.04 5.76 -6.10
C SER A 81 -21.05 6.86 -5.78
N ASP A 82 -20.60 7.93 -5.13
CA ASP A 82 -21.43 9.09 -4.80
C ASP A 82 -21.87 9.84 -6.07
N TRP A 83 -20.98 10.01 -7.04
CA TRP A 83 -21.32 10.55 -8.35
C TRP A 83 -22.42 9.71 -9.03
N TRP A 84 -22.30 8.38 -9.03
CA TRP A 84 -23.31 7.50 -9.64
C TRP A 84 -24.66 7.63 -8.95
N ARG A 85 -24.69 7.62 -7.60
CA ARG A 85 -25.93 7.79 -6.83
C ARG A 85 -26.64 9.10 -7.18
N ARG A 86 -25.88 10.21 -7.30
CA ARG A 86 -26.42 11.51 -7.71
C ARG A 86 -26.94 11.49 -9.14
N ARG A 87 -26.28 10.77 -10.05
CA ARG A 87 -26.72 10.67 -11.44
C ARG A 87 -27.97 9.80 -11.59
N TYR A 88 -28.03 8.72 -10.80
CA TYR A 88 -29.10 7.73 -10.82
C TYR A 88 -30.48 8.31 -10.48
N THR A 89 -30.53 9.27 -9.54
CA THR A 89 -31.78 9.95 -9.19
C THR A 89 -32.37 10.78 -10.34
N GLY A 90 -31.52 11.24 -11.27
CA GLY A 90 -31.91 11.97 -12.47
C GLY A 90 -32.29 11.10 -13.67
N LEU A 91 -32.26 9.76 -13.55
CA LEU A 91 -32.67 8.86 -14.61
C LEU A 91 -34.20 8.75 -14.70
N SER A 92 -34.71 8.45 -15.91
CA SER A 92 -36.14 8.19 -16.11
C SER A 92 -36.60 6.94 -15.35
N ALA A 93 -37.91 6.83 -15.09
CA ALA A 93 -38.49 5.66 -14.42
C ALA A 93 -38.14 4.34 -15.13
N SER A 94 -38.16 4.33 -16.47
CA SER A 94 -37.81 3.16 -17.26
C SER A 94 -36.37 2.69 -17.03
N TYR A 95 -35.41 3.61 -16.89
CA TYR A 95 -34.01 3.26 -16.59
C TYR A 95 -33.80 2.86 -15.13
N ARG A 96 -34.49 3.49 -14.18
CA ARG A 96 -34.40 3.12 -12.76
C ARG A 96 -34.96 1.73 -12.44
N LYS A 97 -35.83 1.17 -13.29
CA LYS A 97 -36.32 -0.21 -13.15
C LYS A 97 -35.19 -1.25 -13.22
N TRP A 98 -34.08 -0.93 -13.89
CA TRP A 98 -32.97 -1.86 -14.11
C TRP A 98 -31.97 -1.89 -12.95
N GLU A 99 -32.11 -1.02 -11.95
CA GLU A 99 -31.27 -1.01 -10.73
C GLU A 99 -29.77 -1.10 -11.02
N LEU A 100 -29.32 -0.42 -12.08
CA LEU A 100 -27.96 -0.50 -12.56
C LEU A 100 -26.98 -0.07 -11.46
N GLY A 101 -26.16 -1.03 -11.01
CA GLY A 101 -25.03 -0.76 -10.14
C GLY A 101 -23.91 -0.05 -10.90
N TYR A 102 -23.11 0.73 -10.19
CA TYR A 102 -21.86 1.25 -10.75
C TYR A 102 -20.78 0.18 -10.68
N ALA A 103 -20.18 -0.14 -11.82
CA ALA A 103 -19.03 -1.03 -11.91
C ALA A 103 -17.85 -0.29 -12.57
N ILE A 104 -16.67 -0.34 -11.92
CA ILE A 104 -15.41 0.18 -12.48
C ILE A 104 -14.83 -0.80 -13.50
N ALA A 105 -15.12 -2.09 -13.33
CA ALA A 105 -14.67 -3.14 -14.23
C ALA A 105 -15.45 -3.08 -15.55
N GLU A 106 -14.73 -3.34 -16.65
CA GLU A 106 -15.35 -3.45 -17.97
C GLU A 106 -16.43 -4.54 -17.97
N PRO A 107 -17.69 -4.20 -18.33
CA PRO A 107 -18.75 -5.18 -18.47
C PRO A 107 -18.34 -6.29 -19.47
N PRO A 108 -18.64 -7.57 -19.17
CA PRO A 108 -18.31 -8.68 -20.08
C PRO A 108 -18.96 -8.53 -21.45
N GLU A 109 -20.06 -7.79 -21.56
CA GLU A 109 -20.76 -7.50 -22.81
C GLU A 109 -19.92 -6.64 -23.78
N LEU A 110 -19.02 -5.80 -23.26
CA LEU A 110 -18.10 -5.00 -24.07
C LEU A 110 -16.93 -5.83 -24.64
N ARG A 111 -16.71 -7.04 -24.11
CA ARG A 111 -15.71 -7.98 -24.65
C ARG A 111 -16.21 -8.73 -25.89
N LEU A 112 -17.49 -8.60 -26.22
CA LEU A 112 -18.06 -9.23 -27.40
C LEU A 112 -17.65 -8.49 -28.67
N PRO A 113 -17.41 -9.20 -29.79
CA PRO A 113 -17.20 -8.57 -31.09
C PRO A 113 -18.37 -7.64 -31.41
N ARG A 114 -18.10 -6.44 -31.91
CA ARG A 114 -19.12 -5.42 -32.24
C ARG A 114 -20.23 -5.95 -33.15
N THR A 115 -19.93 -6.92 -34.00
CA THR A 115 -20.91 -7.60 -34.86
C THR A 115 -21.99 -8.35 -34.07
N SER A 116 -21.66 -8.86 -32.89
CA SER A 116 -22.59 -9.57 -32.01
C SER A 116 -23.54 -8.63 -31.23
N LEU A 117 -23.21 -7.34 -31.16
CA LEU A 117 -24.01 -6.32 -30.46
C LEU A 117 -25.07 -5.66 -31.37
N LEU A 118 -25.06 -5.93 -32.68
CA LEU A 118 -25.89 -5.25 -33.68
C LEU A 118 -27.17 -6.00 -34.10
N HIS A 119 -27.49 -7.14 -33.50
CA HIS A 119 -28.73 -7.86 -33.82
C HIS A 119 -29.89 -7.37 -32.97
N GLY A 120 -30.60 -6.35 -33.47
CA GLY A 120 -31.85 -5.86 -32.89
C GLY A 120 -32.38 -4.63 -33.65
N SER A 121 -32.98 -4.87 -34.81
CA SER A 121 -33.92 -3.96 -35.49
C SER A 121 -35.17 -4.74 -35.85
#